data_AF-A0A9D2IG13-F1
#
_entry.id   AF-A0A9D2IG13-F1
#
_cell.length_a   1.000
_cell.length_b   1.000
_cell.length_c   1.000
_cell.angle_alpha   90.00
_cell.angle_beta   90.00
_cell.angle_gamma   90.00
#
_symmetry.space_group_name_H-M   'P 1'
#
loop_
_entity.id
_entity.type
_entity.pdbx_description
1 polymer ?
#
loop_
_entity_poly.entity_id
_entity_poly.type
_entity_poly.pdbx_seq_one_letter_code
_entity_poly.pdbx_strand_id
1 'polypeptide(L)'
;MQFWTTDEFKKFLGKVSDKPQARAGFLILYYTGLRIGELLALEYGDIDFKNCTINVNKSYQHIRGKDVVTPPKTPKIVRIVSILEFLRDEIRNYTERLYGLHKHDRIFPYTKSFFEHEMIRGTKDGDVKWIRPQDIRRSHASQLIHMDFSILAVSERLGHEKVHPPASVRSPLSGSPWQCGPAATGRVRRIPFTGSVAKCQYQPKFVKVVHFWYTFKK
;
A
#
# COMPACT_ATOMS: atom_id res chain seq x y z
N MET A 1 -13.12 -14.72 1.92
CA MET A 1 -11.94 -13.88 2.26
C MET A 1 -12.43 -12.60 2.91
N GLN A 2 -11.87 -12.19 4.05
CA GLN A 2 -12.35 -11.06 4.85
C GLN A 2 -11.43 -9.84 4.73
N PHE A 3 -11.99 -8.64 4.82
CA PHE A 3 -11.28 -7.35 4.85
C PHE A 3 -11.95 -6.43 5.87
N TRP A 4 -11.22 -5.45 6.39
CA TRP A 4 -11.78 -4.49 7.34
C TRP A 4 -12.32 -3.23 6.67
N THR A 5 -13.43 -2.73 7.20
CA THR A 5 -13.85 -1.35 6.96
C THR A 5 -12.92 -0.38 7.68
N THR A 6 -12.98 0.89 7.32
CA THR A 6 -12.20 1.93 8.01
C THR A 6 -12.54 2.01 9.50
N ASP A 7 -13.80 1.81 9.88
CA ASP A 7 -14.20 1.84 11.29
C ASP A 7 -13.72 0.63 12.08
N GLU A 8 -13.77 -0.57 11.48
CA GLU A 8 -13.19 -1.78 12.07
C GLU A 8 -11.68 -1.61 12.29
N PHE A 9 -10.97 -1.03 11.32
CA PHE A 9 -9.53 -0.75 11.45
C PHE A 9 -9.24 0.26 12.58
N LYS A 10 -10.04 1.33 12.71
CA LYS A 10 -9.88 2.30 13.81
C LYS A 10 -10.09 1.67 15.18
N LYS A 11 -11.14 0.85 15.33
CA LYS A 11 -11.41 0.09 16.56
C LYS A 11 -10.24 -0.83 16.92
N PHE A 12 -9.74 -1.57 15.93
CA PHE A 12 -8.56 -2.42 16.10
C PHE A 12 -7.34 -1.60 16.52
N LEU A 13 -7.06 -0.49 15.83
CA LEU A 13 -5.89 0.35 16.09
C LEU A 13 -5.91 0.91 17.51
N GLY A 14 -7.08 1.31 18.02
CA GLY A 14 -7.24 1.78 19.41
C GLY A 14 -6.88 0.73 20.47
N LYS A 15 -7.02 -0.56 20.14
CA LYS A 15 -6.66 -1.67 21.05
C LYS A 15 -5.17 -2.01 21.04
N VAL A 16 -4.48 -1.72 19.93
CA VAL A 16 -3.05 -2.04 19.77
C VAL A 16 -2.12 -0.81 19.84
N SER A 17 -2.69 0.38 20.02
CA SER A 17 -1.95 1.64 20.02
C SER A 17 -1.12 1.89 21.28
N ASP A 18 -1.24 1.05 22.31
CA ASP A 18 -0.37 1.05 23.49
C ASP A 18 1.10 0.80 23.12
N LYS A 19 1.36 0.07 22.02
CA LYS A 19 2.70 -0.18 21.49
C LYS A 19 2.98 0.70 20.27
N PRO A 20 3.90 1.68 20.35
CA PRO A 20 4.25 2.55 19.23
C PRO A 20 4.64 1.80 17.95
N GLN A 21 5.39 0.70 18.07
CA GLN A 21 5.81 -0.14 16.95
C GLN A 21 4.63 -0.84 16.26
N ALA A 22 3.64 -1.30 17.03
CA ALA A 22 2.45 -1.94 16.48
C ALA A 22 1.58 -0.90 15.76
N ARG A 23 1.36 0.26 16.41
CA ARG A 23 0.65 1.39 15.82
C ARG A 23 1.26 1.82 14.48
N ALA A 24 2.55 2.13 14.46
CA ALA A 24 3.24 2.57 13.26
C ALA A 24 3.20 1.50 12.15
N GLY A 25 3.47 0.23 12.50
CA GLY A 25 3.47 -0.86 11.53
C GLY A 25 2.08 -1.10 10.91
N PHE A 26 1.01 -1.13 11.70
CA PHE A 26 -0.35 -1.31 11.17
C PHE A 26 -0.86 -0.12 10.38
N LEU A 27 -0.51 1.11 10.77
CA LEU A 27 -0.81 2.30 9.99
C LEU A 27 -0.14 2.22 8.62
N ILE A 28 1.16 1.87 8.57
CA ILE A 28 1.85 1.69 7.28
C ILE A 28 1.14 0.62 6.46
N LEU A 29 0.92 -0.58 7.00
CA LEU A 29 0.26 -1.67 6.26
C LEU A 29 -1.10 -1.27 5.69
N TYR A 30 -1.91 -0.56 6.48
CA TYR A 30 -3.25 -0.16 6.09
C TYR A 30 -3.25 0.95 5.03
N TYR A 31 -2.42 1.98 5.12
CA TYR A 31 -2.48 3.13 4.19
C TYR A 31 -1.58 2.98 2.95
N THR A 32 -0.60 2.08 3.01
CA THR A 32 0.31 1.82 1.88
C THR A 32 -0.03 0.53 1.14
N GLY A 33 -0.72 -0.41 1.80
CA GLY A 33 -1.01 -1.73 1.23
C GLY A 33 0.25 -2.60 1.04
N LEU A 34 1.29 -2.39 1.85
CA LEU A 34 2.48 -3.24 1.82
C LEU A 34 2.17 -4.66 2.29
N ARG A 35 2.94 -5.62 1.77
CA ARG A 35 2.99 -6.96 2.35
C ARG A 35 3.77 -6.92 3.66
N ILE A 36 3.47 -7.81 4.60
CA ILE A 36 4.18 -7.86 5.89
C ILE A 36 5.70 -8.02 5.72
N GLY A 37 6.14 -8.82 4.74
CA GLY A 37 7.57 -8.96 4.43
C GLY A 37 8.22 -7.69 3.86
N GLU A 38 7.47 -6.85 3.15
CA GLU A 38 7.95 -5.56 2.66
C GLU A 38 8.07 -4.57 3.84
N LEU A 39 7.12 -4.58 4.79
CA LEU A 39 7.22 -3.79 6.02
C LEU A 39 8.46 -4.16 6.86
N LEU A 40 8.69 -5.45 7.07
CA LEU A 40 9.80 -5.95 7.89
C LEU A 40 11.18 -5.73 7.26
N ALA A 41 11.24 -5.48 5.94
CA ALA A 41 12.47 -5.16 5.23
C ALA A 41 12.76 -3.66 5.14
N LEU A 42 11.84 -2.82 5.64
CA LEU A 42 11.93 -1.38 5.46
C LEU A 42 13.08 -0.78 6.28
N GLU A 43 14.03 -0.16 5.61
CA GLU A 43 15.15 0.56 6.23
C GLU A 43 14.82 2.05 6.37
N TYR A 44 15.49 2.74 7.30
CA TYR A 44 15.31 4.18 7.49
C TYR A 44 15.57 4.99 6.21
N GLY A 45 16.58 4.58 5.43
CA GLY A 45 16.94 5.21 4.16
C GLY A 45 15.96 5.01 3.01
N ASP A 46 14.98 4.10 3.15
CA ASP A 46 13.95 3.87 2.14
C ASP A 46 12.80 4.89 2.24
N ILE A 47 12.74 5.69 3.32
CA ILE A 47 11.68 6.68 3.55
C ILE A 47 12.17 8.08 3.17
N ASP A 48 11.48 8.69 2.21
CA ASP A 48 11.67 10.09 1.87
C ASP A 48 10.62 10.96 2.58
N PHE A 49 11.00 11.52 3.73
CA PHE A 49 10.15 12.41 4.50
C PHE A 49 9.84 13.75 3.80
N LYS A 50 10.66 14.18 2.83
CA LYS A 50 10.42 15.43 2.09
C LYS A 50 9.35 15.21 1.03
N ASN A 51 9.49 14.15 0.25
CA ASN A 51 8.58 13.82 -0.83
C ASN A 51 7.36 12.98 -0.39
N CYS A 52 7.30 12.58 0.88
CA CYS A 52 6.26 11.70 1.42
C CYS A 52 6.15 10.40 0.61
N THR A 53 7.28 9.71 0.43
CA THR A 53 7.33 8.44 -0.31
C THR A 53 8.09 7.36 0.44
N ILE A 54 7.74 6.11 0.18
CA ILE A 54 8.43 4.91 0.67
C ILE A 54 8.91 4.12 -0.54
N ASN A 55 10.20 3.81 -0.58
CA ASN A 55 10.81 2.95 -1.58
C ASN A 55 10.69 1.48 -1.17
N VAL A 56 9.93 0.70 -1.94
CA VAL A 56 9.71 -0.72 -1.67
C VAL A 56 10.61 -1.52 -2.60
N ASN A 57 11.80 -1.86 -2.11
CA ASN A 57 12.84 -2.52 -2.90
C ASN A 57 13.24 -3.90 -2.36
N LYS A 58 12.82 -4.30 -1.16
CA LYS A 58 13.23 -5.54 -0.50
C LYS A 58 12.02 -6.23 0.13
N SER A 59 12.15 -7.54 0.35
CA SER A 59 11.20 -8.29 1.16
C SER A 59 11.95 -9.18 2.14
N TYR A 60 11.52 -9.16 3.39
CA TYR A 60 12.00 -10.03 4.45
C TYR A 60 11.11 -11.25 4.55
N GLN A 61 11.72 -12.43 4.53
CA GLN A 61 11.01 -13.70 4.74
C GLN A 61 11.83 -14.57 5.68
N HIS A 62 11.14 -15.22 6.62
CA HIS A 62 11.74 -16.22 7.47
C HIS A 62 11.47 -17.59 6.85
N ILE A 63 12.51 -18.23 6.31
CA ILE A 63 12.41 -19.53 5.62
C ILE A 63 13.33 -20.52 6.32
N ARG A 64 12.76 -21.61 6.85
CA ARG A 64 13.52 -22.73 7.46
C ARG A 64 14.52 -22.28 8.55
N GLY A 65 14.09 -21.41 9.47
CA GLY A 65 14.93 -20.95 10.58
C GLY A 65 15.95 -19.87 10.20
N LYS A 66 15.97 -19.42 8.94
CA LYS A 66 16.87 -18.37 8.46
C LYS A 66 16.09 -17.13 8.04
N ASP A 67 16.59 -15.98 8.48
CA ASP A 67 16.13 -14.67 8.02
C ASP A 67 16.72 -14.40 6.64
N VAL A 68 15.85 -14.35 5.63
CA VAL A 68 16.23 -14.10 4.25
C VAL A 68 15.64 -12.76 3.81
N VAL A 69 16.49 -11.75 3.71
CA VAL A 69 16.16 -10.53 2.96
C VAL A 69 16.38 -10.84 1.48
N THR A 70 15.29 -11.03 0.75
CA THR A 70 15.37 -11.30 -0.68
C THR A 70 15.27 -9.97 -1.44
N PRO A 71 16.26 -9.61 -2.28
CA PRO A 71 16.07 -8.53 -3.23
C PRO A 71 14.97 -8.90 -4.24
N PRO A 72 14.36 -7.93 -4.92
CA PRO A 72 13.25 -8.21 -5.81
C PRO A 72 13.74 -9.10 -6.96
N LYS A 73 13.05 -10.22 -7.22
CA LYS A 73 13.40 -11.16 -8.29
C LYS A 73 13.43 -10.51 -9.68
N THR A 74 12.75 -9.37 -9.86
CA THR A 74 12.70 -8.60 -11.10
C THR A 74 12.60 -7.09 -10.80
N PRO A 75 13.16 -6.21 -11.65
CA PRO A 75 13.12 -4.75 -11.46
C PRO A 75 11.69 -4.15 -11.44
N LYS A 76 10.69 -4.88 -11.97
CA LYS A 76 9.27 -4.52 -11.90
C LYS A 76 8.67 -4.51 -10.49
N ILE A 77 9.32 -5.15 -9.52
CA ILE A 77 8.83 -5.24 -8.14
C ILE A 77 9.21 -4.00 -7.33
N VAL A 78 10.26 -3.27 -7.74
CA VAL A 78 10.68 -2.02 -7.09
C VAL A 78 9.63 -0.95 -7.40
N ARG A 79 8.98 -0.45 -6.35
CA ARG A 79 7.94 0.57 -6.48
C ARG A 79 8.08 1.65 -5.41
N ILE A 80 7.75 2.88 -5.79
CA ILE A 80 7.69 4.02 -4.88
C ILE A 80 6.23 4.22 -4.50
N VAL A 81 5.92 4.12 -3.21
CA VAL A 81 4.56 4.30 -2.69
C VAL A 81 4.47 5.67 -2.03
N SER A 82 3.54 6.50 -2.50
CA SER A 82 3.23 7.78 -1.86
C SER A 82 2.48 7.57 -0.54
N ILE A 83 2.88 8.29 0.50
CA ILE A 83 2.27 8.29 1.83
C ILE A 83 1.58 9.61 2.14
N LEU A 84 0.61 9.55 3.04
CA LEU A 84 -0.11 10.70 3.56
C LEU A 84 0.76 11.46 4.57
N GLU A 85 0.59 12.78 4.69
CA GLU A 85 1.38 13.62 5.60
C GLU A 85 1.24 13.17 7.06
N PHE A 86 0.03 12.83 7.51
CA PHE A 86 -0.14 12.32 8.89
C PHE A 86 0.62 11.01 9.10
N LEU A 87 0.71 10.15 8.08
CA LEU A 87 1.42 8.87 8.19
C LEU A 87 2.93 9.13 8.26
N ARG A 88 3.43 10.08 7.47
CA ARG A 88 4.82 10.55 7.56
C ARG A 88 5.13 11.01 8.98
N ASP A 89 4.25 11.80 9.58
CA ASP A 89 4.46 12.36 10.93
C ASP A 89 4.42 11.26 12.01
N GLU A 90 3.51 10.29 11.89
CA GLU A 90 3.48 9.11 12.78
C GLU A 90 4.74 8.25 12.65
N ILE A 91 5.23 8.03 11.43
CA ILE A 91 6.49 7.31 11.18
C ILE A 91 7.66 8.06 11.80
N ARG A 92 7.74 9.38 11.58
CA ARG A 92 8.79 10.23 12.14
C ARG A 92 8.81 10.15 13.67
N ASN A 93 7.66 10.35 14.30
CA ASN A 93 7.50 10.27 15.75
C ASN A 93 7.91 8.91 16.31
N TYR A 94 7.70 7.82 15.56
CA TYR A 94 8.16 6.50 15.94
C TYR A 94 9.68 6.36 15.77
N THR A 95 10.23 6.77 14.63
CA THR A 95 11.68 6.66 14.35
C THR A 95 12.54 7.53 15.27
N GLU A 96 12.05 8.69 15.71
CA GLU A 96 12.75 9.57 16.65
C GLU A 96 12.89 8.95 18.05
N ARG A 97 12.03 7.97 18.39
CA ARG A 97 12.15 7.20 19.65
C ARG A 97 13.18 6.07 19.55
N LEU A 98 13.64 5.74 18.33
CA LEU A 98 14.64 4.71 18.10
C LEU A 98 16.04 5.35 18.20
N TYR A 99 16.74 5.09 19.29
CA TYR A 99 18.11 5.57 19.47
C TYR A 99 19.08 4.90 18.49
N GLY A 100 19.95 5.70 17.86
CA GLY A 100 21.05 5.18 17.04
C GLY A 100 20.64 4.60 15.68
N LEU A 101 19.47 4.98 15.15
CA LEU A 101 19.00 4.48 13.85
C LEU A 101 19.84 5.03 12.69
N HIS A 102 20.56 4.15 12.00
CA HIS A 102 21.30 4.47 10.79
C HIS A 102 20.48 4.22 9.52
N LYS A 103 20.97 4.72 8.38
CA LYS A 103 20.29 4.66 7.08
C LYS A 103 19.90 3.23 6.66
N HIS A 104 20.73 2.24 6.99
CA HIS A 104 20.53 0.84 6.60
C HIS A 104 19.89 -0.02 7.70
N ASP A 105 19.51 0.61 8.81
CA ASP A 105 18.86 -0.11 9.90
C ASP A 105 17.38 -0.28 9.61
N ARG A 106 16.88 -1.47 9.96
CA ARG A 106 15.45 -1.79 9.84
C ARG A 106 14.66 -0.99 10.86
N ILE A 107 13.64 -0.29 10.39
CA ILE A 107 12.71 0.48 11.23
C ILE A 107 11.90 -0.46 12.15
N PHE A 108 11.63 -1.68 11.66
CA PHE A 108 10.93 -2.72 12.37
C PHE A 108 11.82 -3.96 12.55
N PRO A 109 12.71 -4.00 13.55
CA PRO A 109 13.53 -5.17 13.88
C PRO A 109 12.71 -6.26 14.60
N TYR A 110 11.47 -6.49 14.14
CA TYR A 110 10.53 -7.46 14.70
C TYR A 110 10.25 -8.58 13.72
N THR A 111 9.63 -9.66 14.19
CA THR A 111 9.26 -10.79 13.35
C THR A 111 7.80 -10.71 12.91
N LYS A 112 7.44 -11.53 11.92
CA LYS A 112 6.03 -11.70 11.51
C LYS A 112 5.14 -12.12 12.69
N SER A 113 5.66 -12.95 13.59
CA SER A 113 4.96 -13.43 14.78
C SER A 113 4.56 -12.30 15.74
N PHE A 114 5.36 -11.23 15.84
CA PHE A 114 4.99 -10.05 16.61
C PHE A 114 3.66 -9.46 16.11
N PHE A 115 3.55 -9.19 14.81
CA PHE A 115 2.33 -8.64 14.22
C PHE A 115 1.15 -9.61 14.26
N GLU A 116 1.39 -10.92 14.19
CA GLU A 116 0.35 -11.94 14.35
C GLU A 116 -0.19 -11.98 15.80
N HIS A 117 0.69 -11.88 16.79
CA HIS A 117 0.27 -11.79 18.19
C HIS A 117 -0.50 -10.51 18.47
N GLU A 118 -0.06 -9.36 17.93
CA GLU A 118 -0.79 -8.10 18.07
C GLU A 118 -2.15 -8.13 17.35
N MET A 119 -2.25 -8.83 16.21
CA MET A 119 -3.54 -9.10 15.56
C MET A 119 -4.48 -9.86 16.48
N ILE A 120 -4.03 -11.00 17.03
CA ILE A 120 -4.84 -11.82 17.93
C ILE A 120 -5.26 -11.02 19.16
N ARG A 121 -4.35 -10.22 19.73
CA ARG A 121 -4.63 -9.36 20.88
C ARG A 121 -5.71 -8.33 20.56
N GLY A 122 -5.57 -7.60 19.45
CA GLY A 122 -6.53 -6.55 19.08
C GLY A 122 -7.90 -7.07 18.65
N THR A 123 -8.02 -8.36 18.31
CA THR A 123 -9.30 -8.99 17.92
C THR A 123 -9.86 -9.94 18.97
N LYS A 124 -9.24 -10.02 20.15
CA LYS A 124 -9.58 -11.00 21.19
C LYS A 124 -11.02 -10.85 21.70
N ASP A 125 -11.51 -9.61 21.81
CA ASP A 125 -12.83 -9.32 22.38
C ASP A 125 -13.99 -9.56 21.38
N GLY A 126 -13.69 -9.91 20.12
CA GLY A 126 -14.72 -10.21 19.11
C GLY A 126 -15.34 -8.98 18.41
N ASP A 127 -15.10 -7.76 18.89
CA ASP A 127 -15.63 -6.52 18.27
C ASP A 127 -15.17 -6.31 16.81
N VAL A 128 -13.99 -6.83 16.48
CA VAL A 128 -13.39 -6.74 15.16
C VAL A 128 -13.01 -8.14 14.73
N LYS A 129 -13.45 -8.53 13.54
CA LYS A 129 -13.16 -9.86 12.97
C LYS A 129 -11.66 -10.08 12.81
N TRP A 130 -11.20 -11.28 13.12
CA TRP A 130 -9.80 -11.64 12.92
C TRP A 130 -9.49 -11.75 11.42
N ILE A 131 -8.45 -11.03 10.98
CA ILE A 131 -7.87 -11.17 9.66
C ILE A 131 -6.36 -11.39 9.79
N ARG A 132 -5.76 -12.01 8.77
CA ARG A 132 -4.30 -12.16 8.75
C ARG A 132 -3.65 -10.78 8.49
N PRO A 133 -2.44 -10.51 9.00
CA PRO A 133 -1.74 -9.25 8.72
C PRO A 133 -1.62 -8.92 7.22
N GLN A 134 -1.47 -9.95 6.37
CA GLN A 134 -1.40 -9.81 4.92
C GLN A 134 -2.75 -9.44 4.25
N ASP A 135 -3.88 -9.73 4.91
CA ASP A 135 -5.21 -9.40 4.40
C ASP A 135 -5.55 -7.92 4.63
N ILE A 136 -4.82 -7.19 5.48
CA ILE A 136 -4.93 -5.72 5.66
C ILE A 136 -4.76 -4.98 4.33
N ARG A 137 -3.89 -5.48 3.46
CA ARG A 137 -3.69 -4.94 2.12
C ARG A 137 -4.97 -4.92 1.29
N ARG A 138 -5.91 -5.84 1.55
CA ARG A 138 -7.22 -5.87 0.89
C ARG A 138 -8.17 -4.84 1.49
N SER A 139 -8.07 -4.58 2.79
CA SER A 139 -8.75 -3.46 3.43
C SER A 139 -8.34 -2.13 2.79
N HIS A 140 -7.04 -1.94 2.51
CA HIS A 140 -6.54 -0.78 1.77
C HIS A 140 -7.14 -0.68 0.36
N ALA A 141 -7.12 -1.80 -0.38
CA ALA A 141 -7.70 -1.86 -1.73
C ALA A 141 -9.19 -1.51 -1.72
N SER A 142 -9.94 -2.06 -0.77
CA SER A 142 -11.37 -1.77 -0.60
C SER A 142 -11.62 -0.32 -0.25
N GLN A 143 -10.78 0.29 0.59
CA GLN A 143 -10.90 1.71 0.93
C GLN A 143 -10.66 2.60 -0.30
N LEU A 144 -9.67 2.30 -1.13
CA LEU A 144 -9.42 3.06 -2.35
C LEU A 144 -10.57 2.93 -3.36
N ILE A 145 -11.16 1.75 -3.49
CA ILE A 145 -12.35 1.55 -4.34
C ILE A 145 -13.52 2.38 -3.81
N HIS A 146 -13.72 2.41 -2.49
CA HIS A 146 -14.76 3.22 -1.85
C HIS A 146 -14.55 4.74 -2.04
N MET A 147 -13.30 5.18 -2.26
CA MET A 147 -12.95 6.57 -2.57
C MET A 147 -12.99 6.88 -4.09
N ASP A 148 -13.64 6.03 -4.89
CA ASP A 148 -13.80 6.19 -6.35
C ASP A 148 -12.48 6.25 -7.14
N PHE A 149 -11.41 5.60 -6.64
CA PHE A 149 -10.20 5.41 -7.44
C PHE A 149 -10.43 4.36 -8.53
N SER A 150 -9.78 4.54 -9.69
CA SER A 150 -9.85 3.56 -10.77
C SER A 150 -9.17 2.26 -10.35
N ILE A 151 -9.76 1.12 -10.74
CA ILE A 151 -9.23 -0.22 -10.44
C ILE A 151 -7.79 -0.37 -10.95
N LEU A 152 -7.48 0.25 -12.09
CA LEU A 152 -6.13 0.28 -12.66
C LEU A 152 -5.15 0.98 -11.71
N ALA A 153 -5.49 2.16 -11.19
CA ALA A 153 -4.63 2.89 -10.25
C ALA A 153 -4.45 2.12 -8.92
N VAL A 154 -5.50 1.46 -8.43
CA VAL A 154 -5.41 0.60 -7.23
C VAL A 154 -4.46 -0.56 -7.47
N SER A 155 -4.55 -1.22 -8.64
CA SER A 155 -3.67 -2.33 -8.98
C SER A 155 -2.21 -1.91 -9.15
N GLU A 156 -1.96 -0.79 -9.81
CA GLU A 156 -0.61 -0.22 -9.98
C GLU A 156 0.02 0.08 -8.62
N ARG A 157 -0.72 0.73 -7.71
CA ARG A 157 -0.26 1.02 -6.36
C ARG A 157 0.11 -0.24 -5.57
N LEU A 158 -0.72 -1.28 -5.70
CA LEU A 158 -0.49 -2.54 -5.03
C LEU A 158 0.70 -3.31 -5.66
N GLY A 159 1.00 -3.10 -6.94
CA GLY A 159 2.09 -3.82 -7.63
C GLY A 159 1.68 -5.25 -7.99
N HIS A 160 0.47 -5.43 -8.52
CA HIS A 160 0.08 -6.69 -9.15
C HIS A 160 0.75 -6.81 -10.53
N GLU A 161 1.50 -7.89 -10.77
CA GLU A 161 1.93 -8.27 -12.12
C GLU A 161 0.69 -8.67 -12.93
N LYS A 162 0.33 -7.81 -13.89
CA LYS A 162 -0.80 -7.96 -14.82
C LYS A 162 -2.16 -8.16 -14.14
N VAL A 163 -2.96 -7.09 -14.13
CA VAL A 163 -4.41 -7.23 -14.05
C VAL A 163 -4.83 -7.98 -15.32
N HIS A 164 -5.07 -9.28 -15.23
CA HIS A 164 -6.19 -9.80 -16.00
C HIS A 164 -7.43 -9.22 -15.31
N PRO A 165 -8.22 -8.36 -15.99
CA PRO A 165 -9.53 -8.03 -15.48
C PRO A 165 -10.24 -9.36 -15.19
N PRO A 166 -11.02 -9.50 -14.10
CA PRO A 166 -11.95 -10.61 -14.04
C PRO A 166 -12.70 -10.59 -15.37
N ALA A 167 -12.62 -11.72 -16.10
CA ALA A 167 -13.18 -11.85 -17.44
C ALA A 167 -14.52 -11.15 -17.45
N SER A 168 -14.65 -10.16 -18.34
CA SER A 168 -15.88 -9.43 -18.58
C SER A 168 -17.06 -10.37 -18.39
N VAL A 169 -17.95 -10.07 -17.44
CA VAL A 169 -19.30 -10.63 -17.50
C VAL A 169 -19.84 -10.16 -18.84
N ARG A 170 -19.70 -11.02 -19.84
CA ARG A 170 -20.21 -10.82 -21.18
C ARG A 170 -21.71 -11.01 -21.03
N SER A 171 -22.42 -9.92 -20.78
CA SER A 171 -23.88 -9.87 -20.90
C SER A 171 -24.23 -10.32 -22.33
N PRO A 172 -24.97 -11.41 -22.53
CA PRO A 172 -25.33 -11.84 -23.87
C PRO A 172 -26.70 -11.27 -24.19
N LEU A 173 -26.81 -10.05 -24.71
CA LEU A 173 -28.05 -9.62 -25.38
C LEU A 173 -27.80 -8.50 -26.40
N SER A 174 -28.26 -8.78 -27.64
CA SER A 174 -28.49 -7.89 -28.80
C SER A 174 -27.26 -7.18 -29.39
N GLY A 175 -26.88 -7.29 -30.67
CA GLY A 175 -27.69 -7.44 -31.88
C GLY A 175 -27.59 -6.15 -32.69
N SER A 176 -26.60 -6.00 -33.57
CA SER A 176 -26.77 -5.32 -34.87
C SER A 176 -25.50 -5.40 -35.74
N PRO A 177 -25.64 -5.35 -37.08
CA PRO A 177 -24.65 -5.85 -38.03
C PRO A 177 -24.12 -4.74 -38.95
N TRP A 178 -22.90 -4.25 -38.75
CA TRP A 178 -22.28 -3.31 -39.70
C TRP A 178 -20.78 -3.56 -39.90
N GLN A 179 -20.52 -4.26 -41.01
CA GLN A 179 -19.48 -4.05 -42.03
C GLN A 179 -18.09 -3.51 -41.61
N CYS A 180 -17.08 -4.39 -41.73
CA CYS A 180 -15.68 -3.99 -41.88
C CYS A 180 -15.38 -3.62 -43.34
N GLY A 181 -14.89 -2.40 -43.59
CA GLY A 181 -14.20 -2.00 -44.82
C GLY A 181 -12.69 -1.85 -44.59
N PRO A 182 -11.81 -2.09 -45.59
CA PRO A 182 -10.38 -2.20 -45.37
C PRO A 182 -9.60 -0.88 -45.57
N ALA A 183 -8.51 -0.79 -44.80
CA ALA A 183 -7.22 -0.15 -45.08
C ALA A 183 -7.18 1.34 -45.49
N ALA A 184 -6.61 2.17 -44.61
CA ALA A 184 -5.87 3.37 -45.01
C ALA A 184 -4.52 3.43 -44.28
N THR A 185 -3.48 3.47 -45.08
CA THR A 185 -2.06 3.61 -44.77
C THR A 185 -1.76 4.96 -44.13
N GLY A 186 -1.05 4.96 -42.99
CA GLY A 186 -0.77 6.18 -42.22
C GLY A 186 0.53 6.13 -41.42
N ARG A 187 1.63 6.41 -42.12
CA ARG A 187 2.97 6.87 -41.66
C ARG A 187 3.16 7.13 -40.15
N VAL A 188 3.91 6.24 -39.48
CA VAL A 188 4.43 6.42 -38.11
C VAL A 188 5.46 7.55 -38.08
N ARG A 189 5.15 8.68 -37.45
CA ARG A 189 6.16 9.67 -37.05
C ARG A 189 6.59 9.41 -35.61
N ARG A 190 7.89 9.16 -35.40
CA ARG A 190 8.53 9.18 -34.07
C ARG A 190 8.54 10.62 -33.57
N ILE A 191 8.04 10.85 -32.36
CA ILE A 191 8.23 12.11 -31.61
C ILE A 191 9.36 11.86 -30.60
N PRO A 192 10.35 12.76 -30.49
CA PRO A 192 11.46 12.58 -29.57
C PRO A 192 11.01 12.78 -28.11
N PHE A 193 11.55 11.93 -27.24
CA PHE A 193 11.45 12.04 -25.78
C PHE A 193 12.33 13.21 -25.32
N THR A 194 11.77 14.41 -25.20
CA THR A 194 12.40 15.49 -24.43
C THR A 194 11.96 15.38 -22.98
N GLY A 195 12.95 15.24 -22.10
CA GLY A 195 12.75 15.14 -20.67
C GLY A 195 12.04 16.36 -20.11
N SER A 196 10.99 16.11 -19.34
CA SER A 196 10.51 17.04 -18.34
C SER A 196 10.17 16.23 -17.10
N VAL A 197 10.93 16.49 -16.04
CA VAL A 197 10.70 15.97 -14.69
C VAL A 197 9.30 16.42 -14.28
N ALA A 198 8.34 15.50 -14.31
CA ALA A 198 6.99 15.79 -13.88
C ALA A 198 7.03 16.20 -12.40
N LYS A 199 6.82 17.50 -12.16
CA LYS A 199 6.47 18.05 -10.84
C LYS A 199 5.41 17.12 -10.25
N CYS A 200 5.71 16.60 -9.07
CA CYS A 200 4.84 15.76 -8.27
C CYS A 200 3.59 16.57 -7.90
N GLN A 201 2.62 16.64 -8.80
CA GLN A 201 1.31 17.22 -8.52
C GLN A 201 0.55 16.20 -7.69
N TYR A 202 0.58 16.46 -6.39
CA TYR A 202 -0.38 15.99 -5.40
C TYR A 202 -1.77 15.92 -6.03
N GLN A 203 -2.24 14.70 -6.33
CA GLN A 203 -3.55 14.49 -6.94
C GLN A 203 -4.61 15.08 -6.00
N PRO A 204 -5.41 16.08 -6.42
CA PRO A 204 -6.34 16.81 -5.54
C PRO A 204 -7.44 15.93 -4.91
N LYS A 205 -7.57 14.66 -5.33
CA LYS A 205 -8.46 13.66 -4.72
C LYS A 205 -7.95 13.14 -3.37
N PHE A 206 -6.64 13.21 -3.10
CA PHE A 206 -6.06 12.82 -1.80
C PHE A 206 -6.35 13.85 -0.69
N VAL A 207 -6.63 15.11 -1.04
CA VAL A 207 -6.98 16.17 -0.09
C VAL A 207 -8.31 15.87 0.63
N LYS A 208 -9.27 15.19 -0.01
CA LYS A 208 -10.50 14.74 0.65
C LYS A 208 -10.26 13.70 1.75
N VAL A 209 -9.20 12.88 1.61
CA VAL A 209 -8.78 11.93 2.66
C VAL A 209 -8.21 12.68 3.86
N VAL A 210 -7.51 13.79 3.65
CA VAL A 210 -6.96 14.63 4.73
C VAL A 210 -8.07 15.44 5.42
N HIS A 211 -9.02 15.99 4.66
CA HIS A 211 -10.09 16.83 5.19
C HIS A 211 -11.18 16.04 5.95
N PHE A 212 -11.46 14.79 5.58
CA PHE A 212 -12.39 13.93 6.34
C PHE A 212 -11.80 13.48 7.70
N TRP A 213 -10.48 13.52 7.86
CA TRP A 213 -9.80 13.03 9.06
C TRP A 213 -9.35 14.13 10.02
N TYR A 214 -9.09 15.35 9.54
CA TYR A 214 -8.84 16.50 10.42
C TYR A 214 -10.05 16.88 11.28
N THR A 215 -11.27 16.51 10.88
CA THR A 215 -12.51 16.82 11.61
C THR A 215 -12.73 16.01 12.89
N PHE A 216 -11.91 15.00 13.17
CA PHE A 216 -12.09 14.10 14.33
C PHE A 216 -10.91 14.11 15.32
N LYS A 217 -10.08 15.17 15.28
CA LYS A 217 -9.04 15.44 16.29
C LYS A 217 -9.55 16.32 17.46
N LYS A 218 -10.87 16.42 17.64
CA LYS A 218 -11.54 17.02 18.81
C LYS A 218 -12.32 15.95 19.55
#